data_AF-I0WHD1-F1
#
_entry.id   AF-I0WHD1-F1
#
_cell.length_a   1.000
_cell.length_b   1.000
_cell.length_c   1.000
_cell.angle_alpha   90.00
_cell.angle_beta   90.00
_cell.angle_gamma   90.00
#
_symmetry.space_group_name_H-M   'P 1'
#
loop_
_entity.id
_entity.type
_entity.pdbx_description
1 polymer ?
#
loop_
_entity_poly.entity_id
_entity_poly.type
_entity_poly.pdbx_seq_one_letter_code
_entity_poly.pdbx_strand_id
1 'polypeptide(L)'
;MTGSASEKAISPASRAFWDRSFAGRRAMFEELRQRSPIEFHTETAGPGFWSIVGYDDVVAVSRNPEAFSSAKGFTIDDVPAEILEFAMSMIAMDDPRHRRLRGIVQSAFTAASVRGIAERV
;
A
#
# COMPACT_ATOMS: atom_id res chain seq x y z
N MET A 1 10.12 17.40 16.26
CA MET A 1 8.82 18.01 16.62
C MET A 1 7.89 16.89 17.06
N THR A 2 7.52 16.86 18.34
CA THR A 2 6.59 15.86 18.90
C THR A 2 5.16 16.27 18.57
N GLY A 3 4.51 15.57 17.65
CA GLY A 3 3.07 15.74 17.41
C GLY A 3 2.27 15.43 18.67
N SER A 4 1.13 16.12 18.82
CA SER A 4 0.21 15.98 19.96
C SER A 4 -0.28 14.53 20.12
N ALA A 5 -0.68 14.11 21.32
CA ALA A 5 -1.28 12.79 21.55
C ALA A 5 -2.52 12.54 20.68
N SER A 6 -3.27 13.60 20.35
CA SER A 6 -4.40 13.54 19.41
C SER A 6 -3.95 13.31 17.97
N GLU A 7 -2.81 13.87 17.59
CA GLU A 7 -2.23 13.76 16.24
C GLU A 7 -1.64 12.35 16.01
N LYS A 8 -1.03 11.79 17.06
CA LYS A 8 -0.57 10.38 17.05
C LYS A 8 -1.72 9.38 16.95
N ALA A 9 -2.90 9.68 17.52
CA ALA A 9 -4.05 8.78 17.54
C ALA A 9 -4.76 8.63 16.18
N ILE A 10 -4.55 9.57 15.26
CA ILE A 10 -5.09 9.57 13.88
C ILE A 10 -4.05 9.08 12.86
N SER A 11 -2.76 9.06 13.22
CA SER A 11 -1.70 8.67 12.29
C SER A 11 -1.73 7.17 11.96
N PRO A 12 -1.74 6.79 10.66
CA PRO A 12 -1.57 5.41 10.23
C PRO A 12 -0.21 4.79 10.57
N ALA A 13 0.77 5.61 10.99
CA ALA A 13 2.05 5.14 11.51
C ALA A 13 1.95 4.59 12.96
N SER A 14 0.80 4.76 13.62
CA SER A 14 0.59 4.30 14.99
C SER A 14 -0.12 2.95 15.04
N ARG A 15 0.29 2.09 15.98
CA ARG A 15 -0.42 0.84 16.25
C ARG A 15 -1.86 1.09 16.72
N ALA A 16 -2.06 2.15 17.51
CA ALA A 16 -3.36 2.55 18.03
C ALA A 16 -4.38 2.86 16.93
N PHE A 17 -3.96 3.37 15.77
CA PHE A 17 -4.84 3.54 14.61
C PHE A 17 -5.40 2.20 14.13
N TRP A 18 -4.53 1.20 13.99
CA TRP A 18 -4.88 -0.09 13.41
C TRP A 18 -5.67 -1.00 14.36
N ASP A 19 -5.47 -0.86 15.67
CA ASP A 19 -6.22 -1.60 16.71
C ASP A 19 -7.69 -1.15 16.84
N ARG A 20 -8.09 -0.04 16.18
CA ARG A 20 -9.48 0.41 16.16
C ARG A 20 -10.41 -0.59 15.46
N SER A 21 -11.70 -0.50 15.73
CA SER A 21 -12.71 -1.19 14.93
C SER A 21 -12.68 -0.71 13.47
N PHE A 22 -13.29 -1.47 12.56
CA PHE A 22 -13.40 -1.05 11.16
C PHE A 22 -14.08 0.32 11.02
N ALA A 23 -15.18 0.55 11.76
CA ALA A 23 -15.86 1.84 11.80
C ALA A 23 -14.95 2.96 12.34
N GLY A 24 -14.17 2.66 13.38
CA GLY A 24 -13.19 3.60 13.93
C GLY A 24 -12.11 3.98 12.92
N ARG A 25 -11.50 3.00 12.22
CA ARG A 25 -10.51 3.27 11.16
C ARG A 25 -11.11 4.09 10.02
N ARG A 26 -12.33 3.77 9.61
CA ARG A 26 -13.05 4.53 8.58
C ARG A 26 -13.22 6.00 8.94
N ALA A 27 -13.63 6.29 10.19
CA ALA A 27 -13.79 7.66 10.67
C ALA A 27 -12.46 8.43 10.65
N MET A 28 -11.35 7.79 11.05
CA MET A 28 -10.02 8.42 10.99
C MET A 28 -9.56 8.68 9.56
N PHE A 29 -9.81 7.76 8.63
CA PHE A 29 -9.52 8.01 7.21
C PHE A 29 -10.39 9.12 6.61
N GLU A 30 -11.62 9.29 7.09
CA GLU A 30 -12.49 10.40 6.68
C GLU A 30 -11.96 11.73 7.19
N GLU A 31 -11.53 11.80 8.44
CA GLU A 31 -10.89 12.98 9.01
C GLU A 31 -9.60 13.35 8.24
N LEU A 32 -8.73 12.37 7.95
CA LEU A 32 -7.53 12.60 7.14
C LEU A 32 -7.89 13.18 5.75
N ARG A 33 -8.87 12.60 5.05
CA ARG A 33 -9.33 13.12 3.75
C ARG A 33 -9.88 14.55 3.83
N GLN A 34 -10.59 14.89 4.89
CA GLN A 34 -11.16 16.23 5.08
C GLN A 34 -10.08 17.27 5.42
N ARG A 35 -9.05 16.87 6.18
CA ARG A 35 -7.97 17.75 6.62
C ARG A 35 -6.90 17.94 5.55
N SER A 36 -6.26 16.84 5.15
CA SER A 36 -5.20 16.82 4.13
C SER A 36 -5.10 15.40 3.57
N PRO A 37 -5.57 15.15 2.33
CA PRO A 37 -5.58 13.80 1.75
C PRO A 37 -4.17 13.24 1.48
N ILE A 38 -3.14 14.09 1.56
CA ILE A 38 -1.72 13.75 1.46
C ILE A 38 -1.03 14.35 2.69
N GLU A 39 -0.44 13.53 3.53
CA GLU A 39 0.25 13.98 4.75
C GLU A 39 1.46 13.09 5.05
N PHE A 40 2.55 13.71 5.52
CA PHE A 40 3.73 12.98 5.96
C PHE A 40 3.57 12.55 7.42
N HIS A 41 3.80 11.26 7.70
CA HIS A 41 3.79 10.70 9.04
C HIS A 41 5.15 10.16 9.44
N THR A 42 5.59 10.53 10.64
CA THR A 42 6.81 9.97 11.24
C THR A 42 6.57 8.56 11.75
N GLU A 43 7.48 7.65 11.43
CA GLU A 43 7.48 6.30 11.98
C GLU A 43 8.17 6.25 13.35
N THR A 44 7.88 5.21 14.12
CA THR A 44 8.58 4.97 15.39
C THR A 44 10.03 4.50 15.14
N ALA A 45 10.23 3.72 14.09
CA ALA A 45 11.52 3.15 13.69
C ALA A 45 11.63 3.15 12.16
N GLY A 46 11.87 4.32 11.57
CA GLY A 46 11.96 4.50 10.13
C GLY A 46 12.05 5.98 9.74
N PRO A 47 12.29 6.30 8.46
CA PRO A 47 12.36 7.67 7.97
C PRO A 47 11.01 8.38 7.98
N GLY A 48 9.89 7.66 8.11
CA GLY A 48 8.55 8.19 7.89
C GLY A 48 8.08 7.99 6.46
N PHE A 49 6.78 8.16 6.23
CA PHE A 49 6.17 7.96 4.92
C PHE A 49 5.09 8.98 4.61
N TRP A 50 4.82 9.18 3.32
CA TRP A 50 3.66 9.92 2.85
C TRP A 50 2.42 9.03 2.87
N SER A 51 1.41 9.38 3.68
CA SER A 51 0.10 8.76 3.63
C SER A 51 -0.78 9.49 2.62
N ILE A 52 -1.32 8.72 1.68
CA ILE A 52 -2.20 9.22 0.63
C ILE A 52 -3.54 8.50 0.79
N VAL A 53 -4.59 9.26 1.12
CA VAL A 53 -5.92 8.74 1.45
C VAL A 53 -7.01 9.27 0.52
N GLY A 54 -6.68 10.25 -0.33
CA GLY A 54 -7.54 10.76 -1.40
C GLY A 54 -7.62 9.79 -2.57
N TYR A 55 -8.83 9.57 -3.11
CA TYR A 55 -9.04 8.60 -4.18
C TYR A 55 -8.25 8.94 -5.45
N ASP A 56 -8.36 10.19 -5.93
CA ASP A 56 -7.70 10.63 -7.16
C ASP A 56 -6.17 10.57 -7.03
N ASP A 57 -5.64 10.92 -5.86
CA ASP A 57 -4.20 10.87 -5.56
C ASP A 57 -3.69 9.42 -5.52
N VAL A 58 -4.42 8.50 -4.89
CA VAL A 58 -4.10 7.06 -4.89
C VAL A 58 -4.09 6.53 -6.33
N VAL A 59 -5.07 6.91 -7.14
CA VAL A 59 -5.14 6.51 -8.56
C VAL A 59 -3.97 7.08 -9.34
N ALA A 60 -3.61 8.35 -9.13
CA ALA A 60 -2.49 9.01 -9.80
C ALA A 60 -1.15 8.32 -9.49
N VAL A 61 -0.89 8.00 -8.22
CA VAL A 61 0.30 7.26 -7.78
C VAL A 61 0.33 5.87 -8.41
N SER A 62 -0.77 5.13 -8.31
CA SER A 62 -0.87 3.75 -8.80
C SER A 62 -0.69 3.64 -10.33
N ARG A 63 -1.00 4.71 -11.07
CA ARG A 63 -0.88 4.76 -12.53
C ARG A 63 0.47 5.27 -13.02
N ASN A 64 1.34 5.74 -12.13
CA ASN A 64 2.64 6.30 -12.50
C ASN A 64 3.80 5.50 -11.86
N PRO A 65 4.00 4.23 -12.27
CA PRO A 65 5.04 3.37 -11.70
C PRO A 65 6.47 3.85 -12.02
N GLU A 66 6.64 4.71 -13.03
CA GLU A 66 7.94 5.33 -13.33
C GLU A 66 8.35 6.33 -12.24
N ALA A 67 7.39 7.05 -11.66
CA ALA A 67 7.62 7.94 -10.52
C ALA A 67 7.52 7.21 -9.16
N PHE A 68 6.65 6.20 -9.06
CA PHE A 68 6.35 5.48 -7.82
C PHE A 68 6.67 3.98 -7.97
N SER A 69 7.95 3.66 -7.79
CA SER A 69 8.52 2.32 -7.90
C SER A 69 8.02 1.38 -6.80
N SER A 70 7.67 0.15 -7.16
CA SER A 70 7.40 -0.94 -6.20
C SER A 70 8.65 -1.78 -5.90
N ALA A 71 9.70 -1.66 -6.72
CA ALA A 71 10.97 -2.36 -6.53
C ALA A 71 11.78 -1.88 -5.32
N LYS A 72 11.45 -0.69 -4.78
CA LYS A 72 12.11 -0.11 -3.59
C LYS A 72 11.40 -0.45 -2.27
N GLY A 73 10.33 -1.25 -2.32
CA GLY A 73 9.48 -1.55 -1.18
C GLY A 73 8.03 -1.21 -1.46
N PHE A 74 7.13 -2.04 -0.92
CA PHE A 74 5.68 -1.86 -1.00
C PHE A 74 5.02 -1.96 0.39
N THR A 75 5.80 -2.26 1.43
CA THR A 75 5.41 -2.22 2.84
C THR A 75 5.89 -0.93 3.48
N ILE A 76 5.27 -0.54 4.59
CA ILE A 76 5.75 0.60 5.39
C ILE A 76 7.07 0.25 6.07
N ASP A 77 7.20 -0.98 6.58
CA ASP A 77 8.45 -1.43 7.20
C ASP A 77 9.59 -1.45 6.17
N ASP A 78 10.74 -0.87 6.55
CA ASP A 78 11.98 -0.89 5.77
C ASP A 78 12.56 -2.32 5.74
N VAL A 79 12.21 -3.06 4.70
CA VAL A 79 12.75 -4.41 4.43
C VAL A 79 13.88 -4.29 3.39
N PRO A 80 15.05 -4.92 3.61
CA PRO A 80 16.13 -4.96 2.62
C PRO A 80 15.65 -5.46 1.25
N ALA A 81 16.12 -4.82 0.18
CA ALA A 81 15.67 -5.10 -1.19
C ALA A 81 15.90 -6.55 -1.62
N GLU A 82 16.98 -7.18 -1.15
CA GLU A 82 17.31 -8.57 -1.43
C GLU A 82 16.27 -9.54 -0.83
N ILE A 83 15.74 -9.21 0.35
CA ILE A 83 14.68 -9.97 1.00
C ILE A 83 13.36 -9.76 0.26
N LEU A 84 13.05 -8.52 -0.15
CA LEU A 84 11.84 -8.21 -0.90
C LEU A 84 11.79 -8.96 -2.25
N GLU A 85 12.88 -8.94 -3.01
CA GLU A 85 12.95 -9.62 -4.31
C GLU A 85 12.79 -11.14 -4.17
N PHE A 86 13.40 -11.73 -3.13
CA PHE A 86 13.32 -13.17 -2.89
C PHE A 86 11.96 -13.61 -2.33
N ALA A 87 11.42 -12.88 -1.34
CA ALA A 87 10.25 -13.31 -0.58
C ALA A 87 8.92 -12.93 -1.23
N MET A 88 8.87 -11.81 -1.98
CA MET A 88 7.60 -11.19 -2.38
C MET A 88 7.31 -11.27 -3.88
N SER A 89 8.22 -11.86 -4.67
CA SER A 89 8.00 -12.13 -6.11
C SER A 89 7.64 -10.86 -6.90
N MET A 90 6.75 -10.96 -7.90
CA MET A 90 6.48 -9.88 -8.86
C MET A 90 5.85 -8.61 -8.25
N ILE A 91 5.33 -8.64 -7.02
CA ILE A 91 4.75 -7.44 -6.39
C ILE A 91 5.81 -6.39 -6.04
N ALA A 92 7.05 -6.83 -5.81
CA ALA A 92 8.19 -5.98 -5.46
C ALA A 92 9.11 -5.74 -6.68
N MET A 93 8.53 -5.58 -7.87
CA MET A 93 9.28 -5.41 -9.12
C MET A 93 8.67 -4.31 -9.98
N ASP A 94 9.54 -3.62 -10.71
CA ASP A 94 9.13 -2.69 -11.78
C ASP A 94 9.30 -3.34 -13.16
N ASP A 95 8.83 -2.63 -14.18
CA ASP A 95 9.02 -3.01 -15.57
C ASP A 95 10.49 -2.87 -16.01
N PRO A 96 10.95 -3.69 -16.97
CA PRO A 96 10.20 -4.65 -17.78
C PRO A 96 10.03 -6.04 -17.14
N ARG A 97 10.66 -6.32 -15.98
CA ARG A 97 10.64 -7.65 -15.33
C ARG A 97 9.24 -8.00 -14.86
N HIS A 98 8.56 -7.06 -14.19
CA HIS A 98 7.18 -7.25 -13.73
C HIS A 98 6.24 -7.63 -14.88
N ARG A 99 6.20 -6.85 -15.97
CA ARG A 99 5.38 -7.16 -17.16
C ARG A 99 5.64 -8.55 -17.74
N ARG A 100 6.91 -8.98 -17.82
CA ARG A 100 7.26 -10.32 -18.33
C ARG A 100 6.68 -11.42 -17.43
N LEU A 101 6.90 -11.33 -16.11
CA LEU A 101 6.41 -12.33 -15.16
C LEU A 101 4.88 -12.35 -15.08
N ARG A 102 4.25 -11.17 -15.05
CA ARG A 102 2.78 -11.05 -15.09
C ARG A 102 2.20 -11.66 -16.36
N GLY A 103 2.87 -11.48 -17.49
CA GLY A 103 2.48 -12.07 -18.78
C GLY A 103 2.45 -13.60 -18.78
N ILE A 104 3.28 -14.26 -17.98
CA ILE A 104 3.31 -15.73 -17.84
C ILE A 104 2.10 -16.22 -17.04
N VAL A 105 1.73 -15.53 -15.96
CA VAL A 105 0.70 -16.01 -15.02
C VAL A 105 -0.72 -15.55 -15.37
N GLN A 106 -0.88 -14.44 -16.13
CA GLN A 106 -2.18 -13.79 -16.34
C GLN A 106 -3.26 -14.68 -16.98
N SER A 107 -2.88 -15.69 -17.78
CA SER A 107 -3.83 -16.59 -18.44
C SER A 107 -4.61 -17.47 -17.44
N ALA A 108 -4.03 -17.75 -16.28
CA ALA A 108 -4.71 -18.46 -15.19
C ALA A 108 -5.80 -17.60 -14.52
N PHE A 109 -5.76 -16.27 -14.69
CA PHE A 109 -6.64 -15.30 -14.03
C PHE A 109 -7.66 -14.66 -14.97
N THR A 110 -7.92 -15.25 -16.13
CA THR A 110 -9.02 -14.77 -16.98
C THR A 110 -10.38 -15.05 -16.34
N ALA A 111 -11.40 -14.25 -16.70
CA ALA A 111 -12.75 -14.47 -16.19
C ALA A 111 -13.28 -15.89 -16.48
N ALA A 112 -12.89 -16.49 -17.62
CA ALA A 112 -13.23 -17.87 -17.95
C ALA A 112 -12.53 -18.88 -17.03
N SER A 113 -11.21 -18.71 -16.83
CA SER A 113 -10.42 -19.56 -15.92
C SER A 113 -10.97 -19.53 -14.50
N VAL A 114 -11.33 -18.34 -13.98
CA VAL A 114 -11.89 -18.18 -12.64
C VAL A 114 -13.27 -18.83 -12.52
N ARG A 115 -14.16 -18.65 -13.51
CA ARG A 115 -15.48 -19.34 -13.50
C ARG A 115 -15.34 -20.86 -13.45
N GLY A 116 -14.42 -21.41 -14.24
CA GLY A 116 -14.18 -22.86 -14.26
C GLY A 116 -13.62 -23.41 -12.94
N ILE A 117 -12.98 -22.58 -12.10
CA ILE A 117 -12.58 -22.96 -10.74
C ILE A 117 -13.77 -22.86 -9.78
N ALA A 118 -14.57 -21.79 -9.87
CA ALA A 118 -15.72 -21.58 -9.00
C ALA A 118 -16.78 -22.69 -9.11
N GLU A 119 -16.88 -23.35 -10.26
CA GLU A 119 -17.77 -24.50 -10.47
C GLU A 119 -17.27 -25.81 -9.81
N ARG A 120 -16.02 -25.84 -9.32
CA ARG A 120 -15.37 -27.04 -8.74
C ARG A 120 -15.32 -27.03 -7.21
N VAL A 121 -15.77 -25.96 -6.56
CA VAL A 121 -15.77 -25.77 -5.10
C VAL A 121 -17.21 -25.61 -4.64
#